data_AF-A0A924ZCD7-F1
#
_entry.id   AF-A0A924ZCD7-F1
#
_cell.length_a   1.000
_cell.length_b   1.000
_cell.length_c   1.000
_cell.angle_alpha   90.00
_cell.angle_beta   90.00
_cell.angle_gamma   90.00
#
_symmetry.space_group_name_H-M   'P 1'
#
loop_
_entity.id
_entity.type
_entity.pdbx_description
1 polymer ?
#
loop_
_entity_poly.entity_id
_entity_poly.type
_entity_poly.pdbx_seq_one_letter_code
_entity_poly.pdbx_strand_id
1 'polypeptide(L)' 'MQVLFKSRDPHADELQDVAQRRMRFVFRRFDWLIPKATVWLSDVNGPRGGIDKRCQVEIGAALTTGGCANAPSR' A
#
# COMPACT_ATOMS: atom_id res chain seq x y z
N MET A 1 6.26 9.74 5.53
CA MET A 1 6.18 8.29 5.22
C MET A 1 6.32 8.03 3.71
N GLN A 2 7.07 7.00 3.32
CA GLN A 2 7.15 6.51 1.94
C GLN A 2 5.94 5.60 1.64
N VAL A 3 5.25 5.83 0.52
CA VAL A 3 4.15 4.97 0.06
C VAL A 3 4.54 4.37 -1.28
N LEU A 4 4.68 3.05 -1.34
CA LEU A 4 4.87 2.31 -2.58
C LEU A 4 3.51 1.85 -3.10
N PHE A 5 3.21 2.15 -4.35
CA PHE A 5 2.01 1.72 -5.02
C PHE A 5 2.36 0.70 -6.10
N LYS A 6 1.69 -0.44 -6.10
CA LYS A 6 1.86 -1.52 -7.06
C LYS A 6 0.50 -1.87 -7.64
N SER A 7 0.38 -1.83 -8.96
CA SER A 7 -0.84 -2.28 -9.62
C SER A 7 -0.55 -3.03 -10.91
N ARG A 8 -1.50 -3.90 -11.28
CA ARG A 8 -1.58 -4.54 -12.60
C ARG A 8 -2.79 -4.04 -13.41
N ASP A 9 -3.53 -3.06 -12.88
CA ASP A 9 -4.71 -2.48 -13.52
C ASP A 9 -4.28 -1.35 -14.48
N PRO A 10 -4.70 -1.37 -15.76
CA PRO A 10 -4.44 -0.30 -16.71
C PRO A 10 -4.95 1.09 -16.28
N HIS A 11 -5.95 1.15 -15.39
CA HIS A 11 -6.56 2.39 -14.92
C HIS A 11 -6.08 2.80 -13.52
N ALA A 12 -4.94 2.27 -13.09
CA ALA A 12 -4.46 2.46 -11.72
C ALA A 12 -3.91 3.87 -11.43
N ASP A 13 -3.64 4.69 -12.45
CA ASP A 13 -3.03 6.01 -12.28
C ASP A 13 -3.89 6.94 -11.41
N GLU A 14 -5.19 7.01 -11.67
CA GLU A 14 -6.12 7.81 -10.84
C GLU A 14 -6.18 7.29 -9.40
N LEU A 15 -6.07 5.97 -9.22
CA LEU A 15 -6.15 5.31 -7.92
C LEU A 15 -4.82 5.42 -7.15
N GLN A 16 -3.69 5.57 -7.84
CA GLN A 16 -2.38 5.77 -7.23
C GLN A 16 -2.37 7.05 -6.40
N ASP A 17 -2.79 8.18 -6.98
CA ASP A 17 -2.80 9.48 -6.30
C ASP A 17 -3.74 9.48 -5.09
N VAL A 18 -4.92 8.88 -5.24
CA VAL A 18 -5.89 8.72 -4.15
C VAL A 18 -5.30 7.85 -3.05
N ALA A 19 -4.71 6.71 -3.38
CA ALA A 19 -4.10 5.80 -2.41
C ALA A 19 -2.97 6.50 -1.65
N GLN A 20 -2.06 7.17 -2.35
CA GLN A 20 -0.95 7.86 -1.70
C GLN A 20 -1.40 9.00 -0.77
N ARG A 21 -2.36 9.83 -1.20
CA ARG A 21 -2.93 10.90 -0.35
C ARG A 21 -3.64 10.32 0.87
N ARG A 22 -4.47 9.29 0.69
CA ARG A 22 -5.19 8.65 1.81
C ARG A 22 -4.22 8.02 2.81
N MET A 23 -3.21 7.30 2.35
CA MET A 23 -2.21 6.67 3.22
C MET A 23 -1.46 7.71 4.05
N ARG A 24 -0.95 8.77 3.41
CA ARG A 24 -0.29 9.87 4.12
C ARG A 24 -1.22 10.56 5.12
N PHE A 25 -2.50 10.75 4.76
CA PHE A 25 -3.46 11.38 5.66
C PHE A 25 -3.78 10.52 6.88
N VAL A 26 -4.09 9.24 6.69
CA VAL A 26 -4.46 8.31 7.77
C VAL A 26 -3.29 8.10 8.73
N PHE A 27 -2.07 7.95 8.20
CA PHE A 27 -0.89 7.68 9.02
C PHE A 27 -0.10 8.91 9.44
N ARG A 28 -0.57 10.14 9.15
CA ARG A 28 0.16 11.38 9.46
C ARG A 28 0.66 11.51 10.89
N ARG A 29 -0.06 10.96 11.87
CA ARG A 29 0.33 10.99 13.31
C ARG A 29 1.28 9.86 13.71
N PHE A 30 1.39 8.85 12.85
CA PHE A 30 2.23 7.67 13.00
C PHE A 30 3.40 7.69 12.02
N ASP A 31 3.67 8.81 11.35
CA ASP A 31 4.71 8.94 10.32
C ASP A 31 6.12 8.59 10.86
N TRP A 32 6.32 8.72 12.18
CA TRP A 32 7.54 8.31 12.88
C TRP A 32 7.62 6.79 13.13
N LEU A 33 6.49 6.12 13.27
CA LEU A 33 6.40 4.68 13.53
C LEU A 33 6.28 3.88 12.23
N ILE A 34 5.69 4.47 11.20
CA ILE A 34 5.42 3.82 9.92
C ILE A 34 6.24 4.54 8.85
N PRO A 35 7.53 4.20 8.70
CA PRO A 35 8.35 4.80 7.66
C PRO A 35 7.88 4.43 6.25
N LYS A 36 7.24 3.26 6.10
CA LYS A 36 6.88 2.69 4.81
C LYS A 36 5.53 1.98 4.83
N ALA A 37 4.75 2.21 3.78
CA ALA A 37 3.58 1.40 3.46
C ALA A 37 3.59 0.96 2.00
N THR A 38 3.14 -0.25 1.73
CA THR A 38 2.95 -0.77 0.37
C THR A 38 1.47 -1.00 0.11
N VAL A 39 0.99 -0.48 -1.01
CA VAL A 39 -0.39 -0.65 -1.48
C VAL A 39 -0.35 -1.48 -2.75
N TRP A 40 -1.06 -2.61 -2.77
CA TRP A 40 -1.32 -3.39 -3.97
C TRP A 40 -2.75 -3.17 -4.40
N LEU A 41 -2.93 -2.86 -5.68
CA LEU A 41 -4.23 -2.76 -6.30
C LEU A 41 -4.35 -3.79 -7.42
N SER A 42 -5.32 -4.68 -7.31
CA SER A 42 -5.66 -5.64 -8.36
C SER A 42 -7.11 -5.49 -8.80
N ASP A 43 -7.33 -5.63 -10.11
CA ASP A 43 -8.67 -5.82 -10.67
C ASP A 43 -9.10 -7.28 -10.43
N VAL A 44 -10.28 -7.48 -9.85
CA VAL A 44 -10.84 -8.82 -9.60
C VAL A 44 -11.76 -9.31 -10.71
N ASN A 45 -12.08 -8.47 -11.69
CA ASN A 45 -13.03 -8.75 -12.78
C ASN A 45 -12.38 -9.40 -14.01
N GLY A 46 -11.08 -9.69 -13.97
CA GLY A 46 -10.35 -10.32 -15.08
C GLY A 46 -10.01 -9.34 -16.22
N PRO A 47 -9.66 -9.83 -17.42
CA PRO A 47 -9.05 -9.03 -18.48
C PRO A 47 -9.98 -7.99 -19.13
N ARG A 48 -11.30 -8.13 -18.93
CA ARG A 48 -12.27 -7.11 -19.38
C ARG A 48 -12.29 -5.89 -18.45
N GLY A 49 -11.65 -6.01 -17.28
CA GLY A 49 -11.71 -5.04 -16.22
C GLY A 49 -13.11 -4.92 -15.61
N GLY A 50 -13.23 -4.07 -14.61
CA GLY A 50 -14.51 -3.71 -14.01
C GLY A 50 -14.35 -2.69 -12.89
N ILE A 51 -15.44 -2.39 -12.21
CA ILE A 51 -15.46 -1.41 -11.12
C ILE A 51 -14.85 -1.99 -9.83
N ASP A 52 -14.89 -3.32 -9.67
CA ASP A 52 -14.42 -3.97 -8.45
C ASP A 52 -12.90 -4.06 -8.43
N LYS A 53 -12.28 -3.45 -7.41
CA LYS A 53 -10.84 -3.51 -7.17
C LYS A 53 -10.58 -4.08 -5.79
N ARG A 54 -9.53 -4.90 -5.68
CA ARG A 54 -8.99 -5.34 -4.40
C ARG A 54 -7.78 -4.47 -4.07
N CYS A 55 -7.89 -3.76 -2.95
CA CYS A 55 -6.79 -3.01 -2.36
C CYS A 55 -6.24 -3.77 -1.16
N GLN A 56 -4.97 -4.14 -1.20
CA GLN A 56 -4.26 -4.74 -0.08
C GLN A 56 -3.20 -3.75 0.40
N VAL A 57 -3.13 -3.55 1.72
CA VAL A 57 -2.22 -2.59 2.34
C VAL A 57 -1.34 -3.32 3.34
N GLU A 58 -0.02 -3.21 3.16
CA GLU A 58 0.98 -3.68 4.12
C GLU A 58 1.67 -2.47 4.75
N ILE A 59 1.79 -2.52 6.07
CA ILE A 59 2.36 -1.46 6.89
C ILE A 59 3.66 -1.99 7.50
N GLY A 60 4.78 -1.35 7.18
CA GLY A 60 6.05 -1.60 7.86
C GLY A 60 6.17 -0.66 9.04
N ALA A 61 6.03 -1.19 10.27
CA ALA A 61 6.26 -0.42 11.48
C ALA A 61 7.71 -0.56 11.94
N ALA A 62 8.37 0.56 12.22
CA ALA A 62 9.64 0.63 12.92
C ALA A 62 9.40 0.46 14.42
N LEU A 63 9.03 -0.75 14.82
CA LEU A 63 9.14 -1.13 16.22
C LEU A 63 10.63 -1.31 16.50
N THR A 64 11.18 -0.59 17.48
CA THR A 64 12.50 -0.87 18.08
C THR A 64 12.41 -2.19 18.85
N THR A 65 12.17 -3.29 18.15
CA THR A 65 12.29 -4.62 18.71
C THR A 65 13.73 -5.05 18.45
N GLY A 66 14.51 -5.20 19.51
CA GLY A 66 15.74 -5.97 19.41
C GLY A 66 15.40 -7.33 18.76
N GLY A 67 15.94 -7.57 17.57
CA GLY A 67 15.89 -8.84 16.85
C GLY A 67 14.50 -9.30 16.41
N CYS A 68 14.15 -9.04 15.14
CA CYS A 68 13.39 -9.93 14.24
C CYS A 68 12.92 -9.12 13.01
N ALA A 69 13.85 -8.73 12.13
CA ALA A 69 13.51 -8.02 10.90
C ALA A 69 14.13 -8.71 9.69
N ASN A 70 13.52 -9.81 9.24
CA ASN A 70 13.46 -10.21 7.83
C ASN A 70 12.59 -11.47 7.68
N ALA A 71 11.29 -11.27 7.46
CA ALA A 71 10.44 -12.30 6.88
C ALA A 71 10.07 -11.83 5.46
N PRO A 72 10.45 -12.57 4.39
CA PRO A 72 10.12 -12.18 3.04
C PRO A 72 8.61 -12.29 2.80
N SER A 73 8.03 -11.23 2.24
CA SER A 73 6.66 -11.21 1.72
C SER A 73 6.53 -12.26 0.62
N ARG A 74 5.67 -13.26 0.84
CA ARG A 74 5.26 -14.26 -0.16
C ARG A 74 4.40 -13.64 -1.25
#